data_AF-A0A0Q9Y886-F1
#
_entry.id   AF-A0A0Q9Y886-F1
#
_cell.length_a   1.000
_cell.length_b   1.000
_cell.length_c   1.000
_cell.angle_alpha   90.00
_cell.angle_beta   90.00
_cell.angle_gamma   90.00
#
_symmetry.space_group_name_H-M   'P 1'
#
loop_
_entity.id
_entity.type
_entity.pdbx_description
1 polymer ?
#
loop_
_entity_poly.entity_id
_entity_poly.type
_entity_poly.pdbx_seq_one_letter_code
_entity_poly.pdbx_strand_id
1 'polypeptide(L)'
;MTNKNPTEVLLWSIVLPGFGQFLNGKYIKGLALLSLEFLVNVKGHLNEVILLSFQGENEKAIQQADYQWLMFYACLYSFAMWDAYKDAGGGKTPFASLPFVFSVYFVTIGMIYSSKITLFGEKIGPLWLPLLSVIPGLLAGYILQRILRKKLS
;
A
#
# COMPACT_ATOMS: atom_id res chain seq x y z
N MET A 1 2.19 -22.03 19.63
CA MET A 1 2.28 -20.96 18.61
C MET A 1 1.48 -21.44 17.42
N THR A 2 0.35 -20.80 17.11
CA THR A 2 -0.45 -21.16 15.92
C THR A 2 0.45 -21.05 14.68
N ASN A 3 0.47 -22.08 13.84
CA ASN A 3 1.10 -22.05 12.51
C ASN A 3 0.38 -21.00 11.67
N LYS A 4 0.78 -19.73 11.78
CA LYS A 4 0.19 -18.63 11.01
C LYS A 4 0.84 -18.64 9.63
N ASN A 5 0.05 -18.79 8.58
CA ASN A 5 0.55 -18.66 7.22
C ASN A 5 0.88 -17.17 6.98
N PRO A 6 2.16 -16.79 6.73
CA PRO A 6 2.53 -15.39 6.52
C PRO A 6 1.77 -14.73 5.38
N THR A 7 1.42 -15.51 4.34
CA THR A 7 0.64 -15.02 3.21
C THR A 7 -0.80 -14.71 3.60
N GLU A 8 -1.42 -15.51 4.46
CA GLU A 8 -2.77 -15.25 4.96
C GLU A 8 -2.81 -13.96 5.80
N VAL A 9 -1.83 -13.80 6.69
CA VAL A 9 -1.68 -12.57 7.49
C VAL A 9 -1.47 -11.35 6.60
N LEU A 10 -0.68 -11.48 5.53
CA LEU A 10 -0.47 -10.42 4.55
C LEU A 10 -1.76 -10.04 3.83
N LEU A 11 -2.55 -11.01 3.35
CA LEU A 11 -3.83 -10.77 2.67
C LEU A 11 -4.81 -10.01 3.58
N TRP A 12 -4.88 -10.38 4.85
CA TRP A 12 -5.70 -9.67 5.82
C TRP A 12 -5.21 -8.25 6.11
N SER A 13 -3.89 -8.03 6.13
CA SER A 13 -3.32 -6.67 6.21
C SER A 13 -3.53 -5.83 4.96
N ILE A 14 -3.73 -6.45 3.78
CA ILE A 14 -4.12 -5.76 2.54
C ILE A 14 -5.58 -5.30 2.66
N VAL A 15 -6.47 -6.16 3.13
CA VAL A 15 -7.89 -5.78 3.28
C VAL A 15 -8.05 -4.67 4.32
N LEU A 16 -7.33 -4.76 5.44
CA LEU A 16 -7.46 -3.82 6.53
C LEU A 16 -6.14 -3.69 7.32
N PRO A 17 -5.38 -2.60 7.13
CA PRO A 17 -4.18 -2.31 7.91
C PRO A 17 -4.44 -2.37 9.42
N GLY A 18 -3.55 -3.08 10.13
CA GLY A 18 -3.71 -3.38 11.56
C GLY A 18 -4.35 -4.75 11.84
N PHE A 19 -5.14 -5.32 10.92
CA PHE A 19 -5.76 -6.64 11.14
C PHE A 19 -4.72 -7.78 11.14
N GLY A 20 -3.70 -7.72 10.29
CA GLY A 20 -2.59 -8.69 10.35
C GLY A 20 -1.82 -8.63 11.68
N GLN A 21 -1.70 -7.46 12.30
CA GLN A 21 -1.12 -7.34 13.65
C GLN A 21 -2.02 -7.98 14.71
N PHE A 22 -3.35 -7.87 14.59
CA PHE A 22 -4.29 -8.62 15.43
C PHE A 22 -4.12 -10.14 15.27
N LEU A 23 -4.03 -10.62 14.03
CA LEU A 23 -3.77 -12.03 13.75
C LEU A 23 -2.43 -12.48 14.33
N ASN A 24 -1.43 -11.60 14.36
CA ASN A 24 -0.14 -11.86 15.00
C ASN A 24 -0.15 -11.80 16.53
N GLY A 25 -1.27 -11.42 17.16
CA GLY A 25 -1.39 -11.25 18.62
C GLY A 25 -0.78 -9.93 19.14
N LYS A 26 -0.50 -8.97 18.24
CA LYS A 26 0.08 -7.66 18.57
C LYS A 26 -1.02 -6.59 18.68
N TYR A 27 -1.89 -6.74 19.67
CA TYR A 27 -3.11 -5.94 19.83
C TYR A 27 -2.87 -4.42 19.89
N ILE A 28 -1.86 -3.96 20.64
CA ILE A 28 -1.56 -2.52 20.74
C ILE A 28 -1.17 -1.94 19.37
N LYS A 29 -0.30 -2.64 18.63
CA LYS A 29 0.07 -2.24 17.26
C LYS A 29 -1.13 -2.27 16.32
N GLY A 30 -1.91 -3.36 16.38
CA GLY A 30 -3.10 -3.54 15.54
C GLY A 30 -4.12 -2.44 15.77
N LEU A 31 -4.39 -2.09 17.02
CA LEU A 31 -5.31 -1.01 17.38
C LEU A 31 -4.79 0.36 16.90
N ALA A 32 -3.49 0.63 17.07
CA ALA A 32 -2.89 1.89 16.59
C ALA A 32 -2.97 2.03 15.07
N LEU A 33 -2.62 0.96 14.32
CA LEU A 33 -2.68 0.96 12.86
C LEU A 33 -4.12 1.03 12.35
N LEU A 34 -5.06 0.32 12.98
CA LEU A 34 -6.48 0.38 12.62
C LEU A 34 -7.08 1.76 12.94
N SER A 35 -6.66 2.41 14.03
CA SER A 35 -7.11 3.77 14.34
C SER A 35 -6.58 4.78 13.33
N LEU A 36 -5.31 4.63 12.92
CA LEU A 36 -4.72 5.43 11.86
C LEU A 36 -5.38 5.17 10.51
N GLU A 37 -5.72 3.92 10.19
CA GLU A 37 -6.46 3.55 8.99
C GLU A 37 -7.75 4.37 8.88
N PHE A 38 -8.58 4.36 9.92
CA PHE A 38 -9.82 5.15 9.92
C PHE A 38 -9.57 6.66 9.89
N LEU A 39 -8.57 7.16 10.62
CA LEU A 39 -8.24 8.58 10.62
C LEU A 39 -7.83 9.05 9.22
N VAL A 40 -6.94 8.31 8.56
CA VAL A 40 -6.45 8.64 7.22
C VAL A 40 -7.54 8.46 6.18
N ASN A 41 -8.40 7.44 6.31
CA ASN A 41 -9.55 7.25 5.42
C ASN A 41 -10.49 8.47 5.45
N VAL A 42 -10.85 8.93 6.64
CA VAL A 42 -11.72 10.10 6.83
C VAL A 42 -11.04 11.38 6.34
N LYS A 43 -9.79 11.62 6.73
CA LYS A 43 -9.07 12.85 6.37
C LYS A 43 -8.65 12.90 4.90
N GLY A 44 -8.41 11.74 4.30
CA GLY A 44 -8.08 11.57 2.88
C GLY A 44 -9.28 11.52 1.95
N HIS A 45 -10.51 11.49 2.50
CA HIS A 45 -11.74 11.16 1.78
C HIS A 45 -11.63 9.88 0.95
N LEU A 46 -10.88 8.88 1.44
CA LEU A 46 -10.47 7.72 0.65
C LEU A 46 -11.67 6.94 0.09
N ASN A 47 -12.71 6.71 0.91
CA ASN A 47 -13.90 5.98 0.46
C ASN A 47 -14.66 6.72 -0.64
N GLU A 48 -14.74 8.05 -0.57
CA GLU A 48 -15.39 8.88 -1.60
C GLU A 48 -14.57 8.90 -2.88
N VAL A 49 -13.26 9.06 -2.76
CA VAL A 49 -12.31 8.98 -3.89
C VAL A 49 -12.44 7.62 -4.60
N ILE A 50 -12.50 6.53 -3.83
CA ILE A 50 -12.71 5.18 -4.37
C ILE A 50 -14.03 5.12 -5.14
N LEU A 51 -15.14 5.52 -4.52
CA LEU A 51 -16.47 5.48 -5.14
C LEU A 51 -16.50 6.24 -6.48
N LEU A 52 -16.03 7.48 -6.48
CA LEU A 52 -16.00 8.35 -7.67
C LEU A 52 -15.10 7.76 -8.76
N SER A 53 -13.91 7.26 -8.41
CA SER A 53 -13.01 6.63 -9.37
C SER A 53 -13.56 5.34 -9.98
N PHE A 54 -14.33 4.55 -9.23
CA PHE A 54 -15.01 3.36 -9.78
C PHE A 54 -16.22 3.70 -10.65
N GLN A 55 -16.85 4.86 -10.43
CA GLN A 55 -17.92 5.40 -11.29
C GLN A 55 -17.38 6.08 -12.56
N GLY A 56 -16.05 6.20 -12.70
CA GLY A 56 -15.42 6.92 -13.81
C GLY A 56 -15.39 8.44 -13.64
N GLU A 57 -15.84 8.97 -12.50
CA GLU A 57 -15.88 10.40 -12.19
C GLU A 57 -14.53 10.91 -11.67
N ASN A 58 -13.46 10.65 -12.42
CA ASN A 58 -12.09 10.87 -11.98
C ASN A 58 -11.77 12.34 -11.65
N GLU A 59 -12.41 13.29 -12.33
CA GLU A 59 -12.21 14.72 -12.02
C GLU A 59 -12.77 15.11 -10.65
N LYS A 60 -13.94 14.57 -10.28
CA LYS A 60 -14.49 14.77 -8.94
C LYS A 60 -13.66 14.05 -7.90
N ALA A 61 -13.17 12.85 -8.21
CA ALA A 61 -12.24 12.13 -7.33
C ALA A 61 -10.98 12.96 -7.04
N ILE A 62 -10.40 13.61 -8.06
CA ILE A 62 -9.24 14.51 -7.90
C ILE A 62 -9.57 15.69 -6.98
N GLN A 63 -10.76 16.28 -7.11
CA GLN A 63 -11.18 17.43 -6.31
C GLN A 63 -11.40 17.06 -4.84
N GLN A 64 -11.91 15.87 -4.56
CA GLN A 64 -12.16 15.40 -3.19
C GLN A 64 -10.93 14.82 -2.51
N ALA A 65 -9.96 14.32 -3.28
CA ALA A 65 -8.75 13.71 -2.75
C ALA A 65 -7.89 14.70 -1.95
N ASP A 66 -7.69 14.43 -0.66
CA ASP A 66 -6.63 15.08 0.10
C ASP A 66 -5.30 14.35 -0.13
N TYR A 67 -4.51 14.90 -1.05
CA TYR A 67 -3.24 14.31 -1.48
C TYR A 67 -2.21 14.15 -0.35
N GLN A 68 -2.23 15.01 0.68
CA GLN A 68 -1.28 14.88 1.78
C GLN A 68 -1.59 13.64 2.62
N TRP A 69 -2.86 13.44 2.95
CA TRP A 69 -3.33 12.26 3.66
C TRP A 69 -3.18 10.98 2.84
N LEU A 70 -3.47 11.01 1.53
CA LEU A 70 -3.34 9.84 0.65
C LEU A 70 -1.87 9.45 0.39
N MET A 71 -0.95 10.41 0.30
CA MET A 71 0.48 10.10 0.22
C MET A 71 1.00 9.49 1.53
N PHE A 72 0.55 10.00 2.68
CA PHE A 72 0.84 9.39 3.97
C PHE A 72 0.25 7.97 4.08
N TYR A 73 -0.96 7.78 3.57
CA TYR A 73 -1.64 6.49 3.53
C TYR A 73 -0.80 5.41 2.83
N ALA A 74 -0.20 5.73 1.67
CA ALA A 74 0.64 4.79 0.93
C ALA A 74 1.79 4.22 1.79
N CYS A 75 2.44 5.09 2.57
CA CYS A 75 3.51 4.72 3.50
C CYS A 75 2.99 3.88 4.67
N LEU A 76 1.90 4.32 5.31
CA LEU A 76 1.27 3.61 6.42
C LEU A 76 0.84 2.19 6.01
N TYR A 77 0.20 2.08 4.85
CA TYR A 77 -0.33 0.84 4.29
C TYR A 77 0.78 -0.16 3.98
N SER A 78 1.85 0.27 3.28
CA SER A 78 3.02 -0.57 3.00
C SER A 78 3.74 -1.03 4.27
N PHE A 79 3.88 -0.13 5.25
CA PHE A 79 4.44 -0.46 6.56
C PHE A 79 3.60 -1.51 7.30
N ALA A 80 2.28 -1.34 7.36
CA ALA A 80 1.39 -2.26 8.05
C ALA A 80 1.44 -3.67 7.44
N MET A 81 1.47 -3.78 6.11
CA MET A 81 1.63 -5.05 5.40
C MET A 81 2.98 -5.71 5.70
N TRP A 82 4.08 -4.96 5.59
CA TRP A 82 5.42 -5.49 5.83
C TRP A 82 5.61 -5.95 7.28
N ASP A 83 5.19 -5.13 8.26
CA ASP A 83 5.29 -5.45 9.69
C ASP A 83 4.51 -6.73 10.01
N ALA A 84 3.27 -6.86 9.52
CA ALA A 84 2.45 -8.04 9.74
C ALA A 84 3.04 -9.30 9.08
N TYR A 85 3.49 -9.19 7.83
CA TYR A 85 4.10 -10.31 7.10
C TYR A 85 5.39 -10.81 7.77
N LYS A 86 6.26 -9.88 8.18
CA LYS A 86 7.49 -10.19 8.90
C LYS A 86 7.21 -10.85 10.26
N ASP A 87 6.26 -10.31 11.02
CA ASP A 87 5.90 -10.83 12.34
C ASP A 87 5.27 -12.23 12.28
N ALA A 88 4.61 -12.58 11.17
CA ALA A 88 4.09 -13.92 10.92
C ALA A 88 5.19 -14.95 10.55
N GLY A 89 6.46 -14.53 10.46
CA GLY A 89 7.58 -15.39 10.07
C GLY A 89 7.93 -15.33 8.58
N GLY A 90 7.32 -14.40 7.83
CA GLY A 90 7.75 -14.04 6.48
C GLY A 90 9.06 -13.23 6.48
N GLY A 91 9.52 -12.86 5.29
CA GLY A 91 10.62 -11.89 5.15
C GLY A 91 12.00 -12.36 5.62
N LYS A 92 12.22 -13.67 5.80
CA LYS A 92 13.49 -14.26 6.25
C LYS A 92 14.65 -14.12 5.26
N THR A 93 14.36 -13.81 4.00
CA THR A 93 15.38 -13.64 2.98
C THR A 93 16.00 -12.24 3.06
N PRO A 94 17.32 -12.10 2.80
CA PRO A 94 17.93 -10.79 2.70
C PRO A 94 17.16 -9.89 1.73
N PHE A 95 16.98 -8.63 2.14
CA PHE A 95 16.31 -7.59 1.35
C PHE A 95 14.83 -7.88 1.02
N ALA A 96 14.13 -8.71 1.80
CA ALA A 96 12.72 -9.04 1.57
C ALA A 96 11.73 -7.86 1.67
N SER A 97 12.13 -6.73 2.25
CA SER A 97 11.34 -5.50 2.28
C SER A 97 11.36 -4.73 0.96
N LEU A 98 12.31 -4.99 0.05
CA LEU A 98 12.48 -4.18 -1.17
C LEU A 98 11.24 -4.12 -2.07
N PRO A 99 10.49 -5.21 -2.33
CA PRO A 99 9.26 -5.12 -3.11
C PRO A 99 8.24 -4.16 -2.47
N PHE A 100 8.09 -4.15 -1.14
CA PHE A 100 7.18 -3.27 -0.42
C PHE A 100 7.61 -1.80 -0.50
N VAL A 101 8.92 -1.55 -0.31
CA VAL A 101 9.51 -0.20 -0.33
C VAL A 101 9.47 0.41 -1.74
N PHE A 102 9.82 -0.35 -2.77
CA PHE A 102 9.74 0.15 -4.15
C PHE A 102 8.29 0.37 -4.60
N SER A 103 7.37 -0.51 -4.21
CA SER A 103 5.94 -0.32 -4.49
C SER A 103 5.44 1.01 -3.93
N VAL A 104 5.75 1.34 -2.68
CA VAL A 104 5.27 2.59 -2.09
C VAL A 104 5.86 3.84 -2.75
N TYR A 105 7.12 3.81 -3.19
CA TYR A 105 7.69 4.94 -3.93
C TYR A 105 6.97 5.15 -5.26
N PHE A 106 6.71 4.07 -6.01
CA PHE A 106 5.98 4.17 -7.26
C PHE A 106 4.52 4.58 -7.07
N VAL A 107 3.84 4.04 -6.07
CA VAL A 107 2.47 4.46 -5.68
C VAL A 107 2.44 5.95 -5.34
N THR A 108 3.42 6.44 -4.57
CA THR A 108 3.52 7.86 -4.21
C THR A 108 3.73 8.74 -5.44
N ILE A 109 4.58 8.32 -6.38
CA ILE A 109 4.76 9.02 -7.66
C ILE A 109 3.44 9.01 -8.45
N GLY A 110 2.79 7.86 -8.58
CA GLY A 110 1.48 7.74 -9.20
C GLY A 110 0.44 8.65 -8.54
N MET A 111 0.51 8.82 -7.22
CA MET A 111 -0.39 9.69 -6.48
C MET A 111 -0.16 11.16 -6.85
N ILE A 112 1.09 11.61 -6.83
CA ILE A 112 1.49 12.98 -7.18
C ILE A 112 1.07 13.34 -8.62
N TYR A 113 1.22 12.41 -9.56
CA TYR A 113 0.92 12.65 -10.97
C TYR A 113 -0.52 12.33 -11.40
N SER A 114 -1.35 11.80 -10.50
CA SER A 114 -2.72 11.36 -10.80
C SER A 114 -3.65 12.44 -11.34
N SER A 115 -3.39 13.71 -11.01
CA SER A 115 -4.15 14.86 -11.51
C SER A 115 -3.66 15.40 -12.85
N LYS A 116 -2.48 14.94 -13.32
CA LYS A 116 -1.80 15.46 -14.52
C LYS A 116 -1.76 14.45 -15.67
N ILE A 117 -1.70 13.16 -15.38
CA ILE A 117 -1.59 12.13 -16.42
C ILE A 117 -2.96 11.79 -16.98
N THR A 118 -3.08 11.96 -18.29
CA THR A 118 -4.25 11.58 -19.08
C THR A 118 -3.96 10.33 -19.90
N LEU A 119 -4.93 9.43 -19.99
CA LEU A 119 -4.91 8.25 -20.83
C LEU A 119 -6.19 8.27 -21.69
N PHE A 120 -6.04 8.19 -23.02
CA PHE A 120 -7.16 8.31 -23.97
C PHE A 120 -7.98 9.61 -23.83
N GLY A 121 -7.35 10.70 -23.39
CA GLY A 121 -8.01 12.00 -23.19
C GLY A 121 -8.63 12.20 -21.80
N GLU A 122 -8.73 11.14 -20.99
CA GLU A 122 -9.30 11.19 -19.63
C GLU A 122 -8.21 11.10 -18.57
N LYS A 123 -8.37 11.81 -17.45
CA LYS A 123 -7.43 11.66 -16.31
C LYS A 123 -7.62 10.28 -15.69
N ILE A 124 -6.51 9.58 -15.43
CA ILE A 124 -6.56 8.25 -14.78
C ILE A 124 -7.08 8.37 -13.35
N GLY A 125 -6.76 9.48 -12.67
CA GLY A 125 -7.31 9.81 -11.37
C GLY A 125 -6.55 9.21 -10.17
N PRO A 126 -6.93 9.66 -8.96
CA PRO A 126 -6.20 9.43 -7.71
C PRO A 126 -6.23 7.98 -7.21
N LEU A 127 -7.14 7.14 -7.71
CA LEU A 127 -7.19 5.72 -7.37
C LEU A 127 -6.35 4.86 -8.32
N TRP A 128 -6.66 4.95 -9.62
CA TRP A 128 -6.18 3.98 -10.61
C TRP A 128 -4.69 4.14 -10.91
N LEU A 129 -4.17 5.37 -11.00
CA LEU A 129 -2.77 5.56 -11.34
C LEU A 129 -1.82 5.05 -10.24
N PRO A 130 -2.05 5.36 -8.94
CA PRO A 130 -1.27 4.74 -7.86
C PRO A 130 -1.39 3.22 -7.84
N LEU A 131 -2.59 2.68 -8.03
CA LEU A 131 -2.82 1.23 -8.02
C LEU A 131 -2.04 0.52 -9.14
N LEU A 132 -2.07 1.06 -10.35
CA LEU A 132 -1.29 0.54 -11.49
C LEU A 132 0.22 0.68 -11.24
N SER A 133 0.64 1.71 -10.51
CA SER A 133 2.05 1.95 -10.15
C SER A 133 2.62 0.91 -9.17
N VAL A 134 1.78 0.12 -8.51
CA VAL A 134 2.22 -1.02 -7.67
C VAL A 134 2.99 -2.05 -8.51
N ILE A 135 2.54 -2.33 -9.74
CA ILE A 135 3.14 -3.36 -10.61
C ILE A 135 4.62 -3.06 -10.93
N PRO A 136 4.98 -1.90 -11.53
CA PRO A 136 6.37 -1.57 -11.80
C PRO A 136 7.20 -1.45 -10.51
N GLY A 137 6.62 -0.96 -9.40
CA GLY A 137 7.29 -0.91 -8.11
C GLY A 137 7.65 -2.29 -7.54
N LEU A 138 6.72 -3.24 -7.56
CA LEU A 138 6.96 -4.63 -7.15
C LEU A 138 8.04 -5.28 -8.02
N LEU A 139 7.96 -5.11 -9.34
CA LEU A 139 8.93 -5.65 -10.28
C LEU A 139 10.33 -5.09 -10.02
N ALA A 140 10.46 -3.77 -9.89
CA ALA A 140 11.74 -3.10 -9.61
C ALA A 140 12.34 -3.59 -8.28
N GLY A 141 11.54 -3.62 -7.21
CA GLY A 141 11.99 -4.09 -5.90
C GLY A 141 12.41 -5.55 -5.91
N TYR A 142 11.68 -6.42 -6.62
CA TYR A 142 12.01 -7.84 -6.73
C TYR A 142 13.26 -8.12 -7.58
N ILE A 143 13.42 -7.39 -8.70
CA ILE A 143 14.63 -7.45 -9.53
C ILE A 143 15.85 -7.04 -8.71
N LEU A 144 15.77 -5.91 -8.00
CA LEU A 144 16.86 -5.43 -7.15
C LEU A 144 17.18 -6.42 -6.02
N GLN A 145 16.15 -6.97 -5.38
CA GLN A 145 16.32 -8.01 -4.36
C GLN A 145 17.10 -9.21 -4.92
N ARG A 146 16.77 -9.69 -6.13
CA ARG A 146 17.48 -10.80 -6.77
C ARG A 146 18.94 -10.45 -7.06
N ILE A 147 19.22 -9.24 -7.56
CA ILE A 147 20.59 -8.79 -7.87
C ILE A 147 21.43 -8.73 -6.59
N LEU A 148 20.92 -8.12 -5.53
CA LEU A 148 21.65 -7.97 -4.26
C LEU A 148 21.87 -9.32 -3.57
N ARG A 149 20.89 -10.22 -3.63
CA ARG A 149 21.05 -11.58 -3.09
C ARG A 149 22.14 -12.39 -3.79
N LYS A 150 22.26 -12.27 -5.12
CA LYS A 150 23.34 -12.92 -5.88
C LYS A 150 24.74 -12.40 -5.52
N LYS A 151 24.86 -11.16 -5.03
CA LYS A 151 26.13 -10.60 -4.58
C LYS A 151 26.51 -11.00 -3.14
N LEU A 152 25.54 -11.50 -2.37
CA LEU A 152 25.72 -11.90 -0.97
C LEU A 152 26.01 -13.40 -0.83
N SER A 153 25.63 -14.20 -1.83
CA SER A 153 25.94 -15.64 -1.97
C SER A 153 27.30 -15.85 -2.61
#